data_AF-A0A938HVZ4-F1
#
_entry.id   AF-A0A938HVZ4-F1
#
_cell.length_a   1.000
_cell.length_b   1.000
_cell.length_c   1.000
_cell.angle_alpha   90.00
_cell.angle_beta   90.00
_cell.angle_gamma   90.00
#
_symmetry.space_group_name_H-M   'P 1'
#
loop_
_entity.id
_entity.type
_entity.pdbx_description
1 polymer ?
#
loop_
_entity_poly.entity_id
_entity_poly.type
_entity_poly.pdbx_seq_one_letter_code
_entity_poly.pdbx_strand_id
1 'polypeptide(L)'
;MPPLFGRIDTLAGDSARRFSGDGGDCARAGLNRPSRCAVDAAGNLLLADVGNRRIRLIDLINRTTSTYAGNGESGHGGDGGPATAASFGEPLGIAIAKNGDLYISDRKHHMIRKVDVAGKASTIAGSATPGYSGDGGPASQARLNGPTDIAVDAQDGVLVADAGSGRIRRIDGKTAVIRTLAGGGENTDSDPVDGLRAALLAPVSVASDAEGNVYICERDGNRVRRLSPDGRLAPFAGTGVAGYSGDSRSAIAATLRAPEHVYVDPSGNVLIADTGNHAIRFVERLTGLIYTVAGGRRGFRGDGRDASAAALDTPTGCTTDADGYIYIADSANNRIRTVVSAATEGDGSTYDEPLRDDESRQGRRGVRGGERPDEE
;
A
#
# COMPACT_ATOMS: atom_id res chain seq x y z
N MET A 1 -11.88 -22.04 -11.45
CA MET A 1 -12.84 -21.48 -10.48
C MET A 1 -12.37 -20.08 -10.15
N PRO A 2 -13.27 -19.11 -9.86
CA PRO A 2 -12.84 -17.79 -9.42
C PRO A 2 -11.99 -17.91 -8.14
N PRO A 3 -11.01 -17.02 -7.91
CA PRO A 3 -10.32 -16.95 -6.63
C PRO A 3 -11.34 -16.66 -5.53
N LEU A 4 -11.23 -17.39 -4.42
CA LEU A 4 -12.05 -17.16 -3.24
C LEU A 4 -11.25 -16.27 -2.27
N PHE A 5 -11.85 -15.14 -1.89
CA PHE A 5 -11.32 -14.25 -0.88
C PHE A 5 -12.09 -14.51 0.40
N GLY A 6 -11.39 -14.93 1.44
CA GLY A 6 -11.98 -15.38 2.70
C GLY A 6 -12.39 -14.21 3.59
N ARG A 7 -12.11 -14.34 4.88
CA ARG A 7 -12.51 -13.37 5.89
C ARG A 7 -11.72 -12.06 5.78
N ILE A 8 -12.40 -10.93 6.06
CA ILE A 8 -11.75 -9.63 6.29
C ILE A 8 -11.76 -9.28 7.77
N ASP A 9 -10.65 -8.72 8.26
CA ASP A 9 -10.51 -8.25 9.64
C ASP A 9 -9.73 -6.92 9.70
N THR A 10 -9.87 -6.20 10.81
CA THR A 10 -8.97 -5.08 11.15
C THR A 10 -7.65 -5.63 11.70
N LEU A 11 -6.54 -5.31 11.05
CA LEU A 11 -5.19 -5.61 11.53
C LEU A 11 -4.69 -4.54 12.49
N ALA A 12 -4.79 -3.26 12.08
CA ALA A 12 -4.26 -2.14 12.83
C ALA A 12 -5.10 -0.87 12.67
N GLY A 13 -5.02 0.03 13.66
CA GLY A 13 -5.70 1.32 13.66
C GLY A 13 -7.02 1.35 14.44
N ASP A 14 -7.22 2.39 15.23
CA ASP A 14 -8.39 2.58 16.11
C ASP A 14 -9.43 3.59 15.59
N SER A 15 -9.34 3.97 14.30
CA SER A 15 -10.08 5.06 13.65
C SER A 15 -9.73 6.49 14.08
N ALA A 16 -8.98 6.71 15.15
CA ALA A 16 -8.67 8.05 15.61
C ALA A 16 -7.49 8.65 14.83
N ARG A 17 -7.69 9.87 14.32
CA ARG A 17 -6.67 10.62 13.58
C ARG A 17 -5.66 11.26 14.53
N ARG A 18 -4.76 10.45 15.07
CA ARG A 18 -3.67 10.88 15.95
C ARG A 18 -2.48 9.94 15.83
N PHE A 19 -1.36 10.30 16.43
CA PHE A 19 -0.23 9.40 16.63
C PHE A 19 -0.31 8.79 18.04
N SER A 20 -0.33 7.45 18.13
CA SER A 20 -0.20 6.70 19.40
C SER A 20 0.10 5.21 19.12
N GLY A 21 0.54 4.48 20.15
CA GLY A 21 0.58 3.01 20.14
C GLY A 21 1.96 2.35 20.03
N ASP A 22 3.05 3.12 19.94
CA ASP A 22 4.40 2.55 19.85
C ASP A 22 4.71 1.62 21.03
N GLY A 23 5.18 0.41 20.71
CA GLY A 23 5.46 -0.68 21.65
C GLY A 23 4.21 -1.46 22.11
N GLY A 24 3.00 -1.04 21.72
CA GLY A 24 1.75 -1.68 22.09
C GLY A 24 1.05 -2.38 20.92
N ASP A 25 -0.15 -2.90 21.21
CA ASP A 25 -1.03 -3.59 20.24
C ASP A 25 -1.34 -2.70 19.02
N CYS A 26 -1.06 -3.20 17.82
CA CYS A 26 -1.27 -2.50 16.56
C CYS A 26 -2.75 -2.18 16.30
N ALA A 27 -3.69 -2.97 16.82
CA ALA A 27 -5.13 -2.72 16.69
C ALA A 27 -5.57 -1.42 17.40
N ARG A 28 -4.80 -0.96 18.39
CA ARG A 28 -5.05 0.28 19.15
C ARG A 28 -4.17 1.45 18.73
N ALA A 29 -3.38 1.26 17.67
CA ALA A 29 -2.52 2.30 17.13
C ALA A 29 -3.36 3.49 16.62
N GLY A 30 -2.92 4.70 16.92
CA GLY A 30 -3.45 5.89 16.26
C GLY A 30 -2.79 6.00 14.89
N LEU A 31 -3.59 5.81 13.83
CA LEU A 31 -3.18 6.01 12.44
C LEU A 31 -3.93 7.21 11.88
N ASN A 32 -3.32 7.93 10.94
CA ASN A 32 -3.93 9.10 10.33
C ASN A 32 -3.69 9.07 8.82
N ARG A 33 -4.73 8.69 8.07
CA ARG A 33 -4.67 8.50 6.61
C ARG A 33 -3.52 7.57 6.19
N PRO A 34 -3.50 6.30 6.64
CA PRO A 34 -2.50 5.35 6.18
C PRO A 34 -2.62 5.15 4.66
N SER A 35 -1.51 5.04 3.93
CA SER A 35 -1.49 4.88 2.47
C SER A 35 -0.80 3.58 2.02
N ARG A 36 0.35 3.63 1.33
CA ARG A 36 0.99 2.41 0.84
C ARG A 36 1.56 1.60 1.99
N CYS A 37 1.58 0.29 1.78
CA CYS A 37 2.18 -0.67 2.69
C CYS A 37 2.99 -1.71 1.90
N ALA A 38 3.98 -2.29 2.57
CA ALA A 38 4.87 -3.31 2.01
C ALA A 38 5.28 -4.28 3.12
N VAL A 39 5.36 -5.57 2.79
CA VAL A 39 5.83 -6.61 3.70
C VAL A 39 7.32 -6.82 3.51
N ASP A 40 8.09 -6.82 4.60
CA ASP A 40 9.53 -7.09 4.56
C ASP A 40 9.82 -8.61 4.55
N ALA A 41 11.09 -8.98 4.33
CA ALA A 41 11.51 -10.38 4.30
C ALA A 41 11.39 -11.11 5.65
N ALA A 42 11.24 -10.37 6.76
CA ALA A 42 11.00 -10.93 8.08
C ALA A 42 9.50 -11.11 8.38
N GLY A 43 8.62 -10.73 7.46
CA GLY A 43 7.16 -10.79 7.64
C GLY A 43 6.60 -9.65 8.48
N ASN A 44 7.26 -8.49 8.56
CA ASN A 44 6.66 -7.29 9.13
C ASN A 44 5.96 -6.47 8.05
N LEU A 45 4.87 -5.80 8.41
CA LEU A 45 4.20 -4.84 7.54
C LEU A 45 4.68 -3.42 7.84
N LEU A 46 5.32 -2.79 6.86
CA LEU A 46 5.60 -1.36 6.89
C LEU A 46 4.44 -0.60 6.22
N LEU A 47 4.08 0.56 6.74
CA LEU A 47 3.03 1.41 6.18
C LEU A 47 3.36 2.90 6.31
N ALA A 48 2.98 3.68 5.30
CA ALA A 48 3.02 5.13 5.36
C ALA A 48 1.82 5.66 6.16
N ASP A 49 2.09 6.21 7.34
CA ASP A 49 1.11 6.87 8.21
C ASP A 49 1.14 8.37 7.94
N VAL A 50 0.53 8.75 6.82
CA VAL A 50 0.84 10.01 6.11
C VAL A 50 0.54 11.24 6.96
N GLY A 51 -0.63 11.27 7.61
CA GLY A 51 -1.06 12.38 8.46
C GLY A 51 -0.20 12.53 9.71
N ASN A 52 0.42 11.44 10.17
CA ASN A 52 1.38 11.43 11.27
C ASN A 52 2.84 11.58 10.79
N ARG A 53 3.09 11.72 9.47
CA ARG A 53 4.42 11.93 8.85
C ARG A 53 5.46 10.89 9.28
N ARG A 54 5.02 9.63 9.33
CA ARG A 54 5.83 8.50 9.79
C ARG A 54 5.67 7.32 8.84
N ILE A 55 6.70 6.49 8.77
CA ILE A 55 6.55 5.10 8.37
C ILE A 55 6.44 4.28 9.65
N ARG A 56 5.36 3.50 9.76
CA ARG A 56 5.12 2.60 10.89
C ARG A 56 5.52 1.19 10.50
N LEU A 57 6.05 0.46 11.47
CA LEU A 57 6.24 -0.99 11.37
C LEU A 57 5.17 -1.67 12.22
N ILE A 58 4.59 -2.73 11.69
CA ILE A 58 3.74 -3.68 12.40
C ILE A 58 4.43 -5.03 12.36
N ASP A 59 4.78 -5.53 13.54
CA ASP A 59 5.19 -6.91 13.73
C ASP A 59 3.94 -7.77 13.66
N LEU A 60 3.80 -8.56 12.59
CA LEU A 60 2.60 -9.35 12.34
C LEU A 60 2.50 -10.56 13.28
N ILE A 61 3.63 -11.03 13.81
CA ILE A 61 3.70 -12.17 14.74
C ILE A 61 3.29 -11.71 16.14
N ASN A 62 3.92 -10.66 16.64
CA ASN A 62 3.69 -10.16 18.00
C ASN A 62 2.53 -9.15 18.08
N ARG A 63 1.96 -8.76 16.94
CA ARG A 63 0.84 -7.80 16.84
C ARG A 63 1.15 -6.44 17.46
N THR A 64 2.41 -6.03 17.43
CA THR A 64 2.85 -4.73 17.97
C THR A 64 3.18 -3.72 16.89
N THR A 65 3.05 -2.42 17.19
CA THR A 65 3.47 -1.35 16.27
C THR A 65 4.62 -0.50 16.83
N SER A 66 5.45 0.05 15.95
CA SER A 66 6.46 1.04 16.28
C SER A 66 6.67 2.04 15.14
N THR A 67 7.42 3.10 15.40
CA THR A 67 7.89 4.02 14.36
C THR A 67 9.15 3.46 13.70
N TYR A 68 9.10 3.19 12.39
CA TYR A 68 10.26 2.77 11.60
C TYR A 68 11.10 3.98 11.14
N ALA A 69 10.43 5.02 10.67
CA ALA A 69 11.06 6.26 10.22
C ALA A 69 10.12 7.45 10.40
N GLY A 70 10.70 8.66 10.52
CA GLY A 70 9.95 9.90 10.65
C GLY A 70 9.75 10.32 12.11
N ASN A 71 9.94 11.61 12.38
CA ASN A 71 9.80 12.19 13.72
C ASN A 71 8.43 12.88 13.95
N GLY A 72 7.57 12.93 12.92
CA GLY A 72 6.26 13.61 12.97
C GLY A 72 6.28 15.09 12.58
N GLU A 73 7.45 15.70 12.44
CA GLU A 73 7.58 17.09 12.02
C GLU A 73 7.59 17.22 10.50
N SER A 74 7.00 18.32 10.01
CA SER A 74 6.96 18.62 8.58
C SER A 74 8.31 19.20 8.19
N GLY A 75 9.09 18.43 7.44
CA GLY A 75 10.37 18.87 6.90
C GLY A 75 11.00 17.78 6.05
N HIS A 76 12.25 17.99 5.64
CA HIS A 76 13.02 17.04 4.82
C HIS A 76 14.46 16.88 5.32
N GLY A 77 14.68 17.07 6.62
CA GLY A 77 16.00 16.95 7.24
C GLY A 77 16.32 15.52 7.70
N GLY A 78 17.46 15.36 8.37
CA GLY A 78 17.89 14.10 9.00
C GLY A 78 18.78 13.20 8.14
N ASP A 79 19.20 13.66 6.97
CA ASP A 79 20.09 12.88 6.09
C ASP A 79 21.43 12.54 6.78
N GLY A 80 21.85 11.28 6.63
CA GLY A 80 23.02 10.70 7.29
C GLY A 80 22.79 10.27 8.76
N GLY A 81 21.67 10.66 9.36
CA GLY A 81 21.28 10.32 10.74
C GLY A 81 20.25 9.18 10.82
N PRO A 82 19.82 8.82 12.04
CA PRO A 82 18.82 7.78 12.26
C PRO A 82 17.48 8.09 11.58
N ALA A 83 16.85 7.09 10.98
CA ALA A 83 15.60 7.24 10.25
C ALA A 83 14.44 7.77 11.10
N THR A 84 14.41 7.44 12.39
CA THR A 84 13.41 7.93 13.35
C THR A 84 13.58 9.41 13.70
N ALA A 85 14.74 10.00 13.42
CA ALA A 85 15.00 11.43 13.62
C ALA A 85 14.72 12.27 12.35
N ALA A 86 14.58 11.63 11.18
CA ALA A 86 14.29 12.32 9.93
C ALA A 86 12.89 12.97 9.95
N SER A 87 12.74 14.10 9.26
CA SER A 87 11.42 14.72 9.03
C SER A 87 10.92 14.41 7.63
N PHE A 88 9.59 14.29 7.51
CA PHE A 88 8.88 14.07 6.25
C PHE A 88 7.73 15.06 6.10
N GLY A 89 7.38 15.41 4.87
CA GLY A 89 6.23 16.28 4.60
C GLY A 89 4.94 15.50 4.46
N GLU A 90 4.88 14.65 3.44
CA GLU A 90 3.79 13.71 3.18
C GLU A 90 4.40 12.41 2.62
N PRO A 91 4.91 11.51 3.49
CA PRO A 91 5.42 10.22 3.03
C PRO A 91 4.24 9.41 2.51
N LEU A 92 4.14 9.17 1.20
CA LEU A 92 2.94 8.58 0.58
C LEU A 92 3.15 7.15 0.11
N GLY A 93 4.14 6.94 -0.76
CA GLY A 93 4.52 5.65 -1.30
C GLY A 93 5.75 5.08 -0.61
N ILE A 94 5.80 3.76 -0.49
CA ILE A 94 6.95 3.03 0.06
C ILE A 94 7.25 1.80 -0.79
N ALA A 95 8.53 1.44 -0.90
CA ALA A 95 8.97 0.21 -1.53
C ALA A 95 10.21 -0.33 -0.81
N ILE A 96 10.25 -1.64 -0.58
CA ILE A 96 11.39 -2.33 0.05
C ILE A 96 12.19 -3.00 -1.06
N ALA A 97 13.47 -2.67 -1.18
CA ALA A 97 14.37 -3.37 -2.08
C ALA A 97 14.78 -4.74 -1.52
N LYS A 98 15.27 -5.61 -2.40
CA LYS A 98 15.73 -6.97 -2.04
C LYS A 98 16.83 -6.97 -0.97
N ASN A 99 17.63 -5.91 -0.91
CA ASN A 99 18.68 -5.76 0.08
C ASN A 99 18.16 -5.27 1.45
N GLY A 100 16.87 -4.94 1.59
CA GLY A 100 16.24 -4.42 2.81
C GLY A 100 16.15 -2.89 2.88
N ASP A 101 16.68 -2.15 1.90
CA ASP A 101 16.55 -0.70 1.87
C ASP A 101 15.08 -0.31 1.64
N LEU A 102 14.58 0.67 2.40
CA LEU A 102 13.25 1.23 2.23
C LEU A 102 13.34 2.55 1.47
N TYR A 103 12.63 2.65 0.35
CA TYR A 103 12.42 3.91 -0.36
C TYR A 103 11.08 4.51 0.06
N ILE A 104 10.99 5.84 0.08
CA ILE A 104 9.81 6.60 0.49
C ILE A 104 9.62 7.78 -0.47
N SER A 105 8.43 7.97 -1.04
CA SER A 105 8.10 9.22 -1.74
C SER A 105 7.64 10.28 -0.73
N ASP A 106 8.43 11.33 -0.54
CA ASP A 106 8.00 12.51 0.22
C ASP A 106 7.33 13.50 -0.74
N ARG A 107 6.03 13.32 -0.91
CA ARG A 107 5.23 14.00 -1.93
C ARG A 107 5.30 15.52 -1.79
N LYS A 108 5.14 16.03 -0.56
CA LYS A 108 5.08 17.46 -0.27
C LYS A 108 6.42 18.15 -0.54
N HIS A 109 7.53 17.46 -0.34
CA HIS A 109 8.86 18.00 -0.62
C HIS A 109 9.44 17.55 -1.96
N HIS A 110 8.64 16.90 -2.82
CA HIS A 110 9.06 16.56 -4.18
C HIS A 110 10.37 15.76 -4.25
N MET A 111 10.52 14.79 -3.32
CA MET A 111 11.75 14.03 -3.14
C MET A 111 11.47 12.55 -2.94
N ILE A 112 12.49 11.74 -3.26
CA ILE A 112 12.53 10.33 -2.87
C ILE A 112 13.57 10.18 -1.76
N ARG A 113 13.12 9.67 -0.61
CA ARG A 113 13.94 9.37 0.56
C ARG A 113 14.27 7.89 0.58
N LYS A 114 15.36 7.54 1.24
CA LYS A 114 15.82 6.18 1.47
C LYS A 114 16.16 5.99 2.94
N VAL A 115 15.76 4.87 3.53
CA VAL A 115 16.28 4.34 4.79
C VAL A 115 17.10 3.11 4.45
N ASP A 116 18.40 3.14 4.74
CA ASP A 116 19.25 1.98 4.52
C ASP A 116 19.07 0.90 5.60
N VAL A 117 19.62 -0.29 5.37
CA VAL A 117 19.62 -1.40 6.34
C VAL A 117 20.31 -1.09 7.67
N ALA A 118 21.15 -0.04 7.73
CA ALA A 118 21.75 0.44 8.97
C ALA A 118 20.84 1.44 9.71
N GLY A 119 19.63 1.68 9.20
CA GLY A 119 18.63 2.57 9.77
C GLY A 119 18.93 4.05 9.54
N LYS A 120 19.70 4.42 8.51
CA LYS A 120 20.01 5.83 8.19
C LYS A 120 19.13 6.38 7.08
N ALA A 121 18.61 7.57 7.30
CA ALA A 121 17.86 8.30 6.27
C ALA A 121 18.81 9.04 5.30
N SER A 122 18.40 9.14 4.04
CA SER A 122 19.05 9.97 3.02
C SER A 122 18.06 10.38 1.93
N THR A 123 18.37 11.43 1.19
CA THR A 123 17.65 11.82 -0.04
C THR A 123 18.38 11.27 -1.26
N ILE A 124 17.67 10.55 -2.14
CA ILE A 124 18.27 9.95 -3.35
C ILE A 124 17.87 10.66 -4.65
N ALA A 125 16.76 11.41 -4.64
CA ALA A 125 16.30 12.16 -5.79
C ALA A 125 15.39 13.34 -5.41
N GLY A 126 15.36 14.35 -6.28
CA GLY A 126 14.56 15.57 -6.08
C GLY A 126 15.34 16.69 -5.40
N SER A 127 14.93 17.93 -5.64
CA SER A 127 15.64 19.15 -5.19
C SER A 127 14.80 20.05 -4.29
N ALA A 128 13.79 19.50 -3.62
CA ALA A 128 12.78 20.23 -2.85
C ALA A 128 11.98 21.31 -3.62
N THR A 129 12.15 21.40 -4.94
CA THR A 129 11.50 22.38 -5.81
C THR A 129 10.65 21.63 -6.84
N PRO A 130 9.32 21.83 -6.87
CA PRO A 130 8.44 21.11 -7.79
C PRO A 130 8.82 21.38 -9.24
N GLY A 131 8.91 20.35 -10.07
CA GLY A 131 9.08 20.48 -11.52
C GLY A 131 9.64 19.23 -12.16
N TYR A 132 10.04 19.34 -13.43
CA TYR A 132 10.63 18.24 -14.19
C TYR A 132 11.94 18.69 -14.84
N SER A 133 13.02 17.96 -14.57
CA SER A 133 14.34 18.15 -15.21
C SER A 133 15.26 16.95 -14.94
N GLY A 134 16.46 16.96 -15.53
CA GLY A 134 17.58 16.11 -15.13
C GLY A 134 17.61 14.70 -15.73
N ASP A 135 16.75 14.39 -16.71
CA ASP A 135 16.83 13.13 -17.44
C ASP A 135 18.22 12.93 -18.06
N GLY A 136 18.79 11.74 -17.87
CA GLY A 136 20.15 11.38 -18.28
C GLY A 136 21.24 11.82 -17.30
N GLY A 137 20.91 12.59 -16.27
CA GLY A 137 21.83 13.05 -15.23
C GLY A 137 21.61 12.39 -13.86
N PRO A 138 22.39 12.80 -12.84
CA PRO A 138 22.23 12.30 -11.47
C PRO A 138 20.85 12.64 -10.89
N ALA A 139 20.20 11.65 -10.27
CA ALA A 139 18.86 11.81 -9.70
C ALA A 139 18.78 12.87 -8.60
N SER A 140 19.88 13.09 -7.86
CA SER A 140 20.00 14.14 -6.84
C SER A 140 19.97 15.57 -7.39
N GLN A 141 20.17 15.74 -8.71
CA GLN A 141 20.10 17.05 -9.39
C GLN A 141 18.81 17.22 -10.20
N ALA A 142 17.99 16.17 -10.29
CA ALA A 142 16.73 16.23 -11.00
C ALA A 142 15.64 16.88 -10.14
N ARG A 143 14.69 17.55 -10.82
CA ARG A 143 13.45 17.99 -10.20
C ARG A 143 12.38 16.91 -10.39
N LEU A 144 11.60 16.71 -9.33
CA LEU A 144 10.35 15.94 -9.33
C LEU A 144 9.21 16.88 -9.00
N ASN A 145 7.99 16.49 -9.31
CA ASN A 145 6.78 17.25 -9.04
C ASN A 145 5.73 16.38 -8.36
N GLY A 146 5.86 16.26 -7.05
CA GLY A 146 4.89 15.55 -6.21
C GLY A 146 4.87 14.05 -6.50
N PRO A 147 6.01 13.35 -6.32
CA PRO A 147 6.05 11.91 -6.47
C PRO A 147 5.05 11.28 -5.51
N THR A 148 4.21 10.39 -6.01
CA THR A 148 3.10 9.80 -5.25
C THR A 148 3.41 8.38 -4.83
N ASP A 149 4.18 7.66 -5.65
CA ASP A 149 4.48 6.26 -5.43
C ASP A 149 5.83 5.87 -5.99
N ILE A 150 6.30 4.71 -5.54
CA ILE A 150 7.58 4.13 -5.90
C ILE A 150 7.50 2.60 -5.93
N ALA A 151 8.32 1.98 -6.78
CA ALA A 151 8.54 0.55 -6.78
C ALA A 151 10.01 0.25 -7.08
N VAL A 152 10.50 -0.93 -6.70
CA VAL A 152 11.85 -1.39 -7.05
C VAL A 152 11.72 -2.46 -8.12
N ASP A 153 12.36 -2.24 -9.27
CA ASP A 153 12.32 -3.19 -10.38
C ASP A 153 13.31 -4.36 -10.20
N ALA A 154 13.19 -5.36 -11.06
CA ALA A 154 14.02 -6.57 -11.00
C ALA A 154 15.52 -6.30 -11.22
N GLN A 155 15.90 -5.13 -11.74
CA GLN A 155 17.26 -4.67 -11.95
C GLN A 155 17.73 -3.65 -10.89
N ASP A 156 17.08 -3.65 -9.72
CA ASP A 156 17.36 -2.79 -8.57
C ASP A 156 17.20 -1.29 -8.86
N GLY A 157 16.45 -0.92 -9.91
CA GLY A 157 16.07 0.46 -10.19
C GLY A 157 14.85 0.90 -9.39
N VAL A 158 14.79 2.18 -9.03
CA VAL A 158 13.64 2.78 -8.35
C VAL A 158 12.74 3.43 -9.39
N LEU A 159 11.57 2.86 -9.62
CA LEU A 159 10.48 3.45 -10.38
C LEU A 159 9.79 4.52 -9.53
N VAL A 160 9.42 5.63 -10.14
CA VAL A 160 8.82 6.79 -9.49
C VAL A 160 7.60 7.25 -10.28
N ALA A 161 6.45 7.28 -9.62
CA ALA A 161 5.25 7.93 -10.13
C ALA A 161 5.32 9.45 -9.87
N ASP A 162 5.95 10.17 -10.79
CA ASP A 162 6.12 11.63 -10.76
C ASP A 162 4.85 12.32 -11.26
N ALA A 163 3.78 12.16 -10.46
CA ALA A 163 2.40 12.39 -10.89
C ALA A 163 2.13 13.84 -11.34
N GLY A 164 2.68 14.83 -10.65
CA GLY A 164 2.54 16.24 -11.03
C GLY A 164 3.29 16.60 -12.32
N SER A 165 4.24 15.77 -12.74
CA SER A 165 4.88 15.86 -14.04
C SER A 165 4.18 14.99 -15.09
N GLY A 166 3.14 14.22 -14.76
CA GLY A 166 2.50 13.29 -15.69
C GLY A 166 3.46 12.24 -16.27
N ARG A 167 4.39 11.74 -15.44
CA ARG A 167 5.49 10.85 -15.88
C ARG A 167 5.72 9.69 -14.92
N ILE A 168 6.14 8.56 -15.48
CA ILE A 168 6.81 7.50 -14.75
C ILE A 168 8.31 7.61 -15.04
N ARG A 169 9.11 7.75 -13.98
CA ARG A 169 10.57 7.88 -14.07
C ARG A 169 11.24 6.68 -13.41
N ARG A 170 12.48 6.41 -13.79
CA ARG A 170 13.31 5.36 -13.22
C ARG A 170 14.65 5.93 -12.81
N ILE A 171 15.07 5.66 -11.58
CA ILE A 171 16.42 5.90 -11.08
C ILE A 171 17.18 4.58 -11.15
N ASP A 172 18.31 4.57 -11.82
CA ASP A 172 19.16 3.39 -11.90
C ASP A 172 19.87 3.11 -10.57
N GLY A 173 19.73 1.88 -10.04
CA GLY A 173 20.26 1.52 -8.72
C GLY A 173 21.78 1.55 -8.60
N LYS A 174 22.51 1.46 -9.73
CA LYS A 174 23.98 1.43 -9.74
C LYS A 174 24.58 2.80 -10.02
N THR A 175 24.03 3.50 -11.01
CA THR A 175 24.58 4.77 -11.52
C THR A 175 23.89 6.00 -10.92
N ALA A 176 22.76 5.81 -10.23
CA ALA A 176 21.89 6.88 -9.74
C ALA A 176 21.42 7.86 -10.84
N VAL A 177 21.45 7.43 -12.11
CA VAL A 177 20.95 8.22 -13.23
C VAL A 177 19.43 8.10 -13.29
N ILE A 178 18.73 9.22 -13.46
CA ILE A 178 17.28 9.26 -13.64
C ILE A 178 16.90 9.41 -15.12
N ARG A 179 15.83 8.74 -15.53
CA ARG A 179 15.25 8.86 -16.88
C ARG A 179 13.73 8.68 -16.86
N THR A 180 13.02 9.26 -17.81
CA THR A 180 11.60 8.98 -18.06
C THR A 180 11.43 7.62 -18.75
N LEU A 181 10.46 6.82 -18.30
CA LEU A 181 10.03 5.58 -18.95
C LEU A 181 8.76 5.78 -19.79
N ALA A 182 7.81 6.56 -19.25
CA ALA A 182 6.56 6.85 -19.91
C ALA A 182 5.99 8.21 -19.46
N GLY A 183 5.16 8.81 -20.30
CA GLY A 183 4.52 10.08 -20.05
C GLY A 183 5.30 11.28 -20.56
N GLY A 184 4.65 12.44 -20.58
CA GLY A 184 5.20 13.70 -21.08
C GLY A 184 5.00 13.96 -22.57
N GLY A 185 4.34 13.05 -23.29
CA GLY A 185 3.88 13.26 -24.66
C GLY A 185 2.47 13.86 -24.72
N GLU A 186 1.92 13.92 -25.94
CA GLU A 186 0.62 14.55 -26.23
C GLU A 186 -0.49 13.53 -26.55
N ASN A 187 -0.17 12.24 -26.65
CA ASN A 187 -1.12 11.21 -27.07
C ASN A 187 -1.99 10.73 -25.91
N THR A 188 -3.25 11.16 -25.87
CA THR A 188 -4.17 10.86 -24.75
C THR A 188 -4.84 9.49 -24.85
N ASP A 189 -5.12 8.97 -26.07
CA ASP A 189 -6.13 7.89 -26.22
C ASP A 189 -5.89 6.85 -27.34
N SER A 190 -4.71 6.80 -27.98
CA SER A 190 -4.43 5.71 -28.94
C SER A 190 -3.51 4.65 -28.35
N ASP A 191 -4.10 3.71 -27.64
CA ASP A 191 -3.42 2.52 -27.19
C ASP A 191 -3.45 1.40 -28.25
N PRO A 192 -2.39 0.60 -28.37
CA PRO A 192 -1.08 0.75 -27.73
C PRO A 192 -0.23 1.87 -28.35
N VAL A 193 0.66 2.46 -27.54
CA VAL A 193 1.54 3.59 -27.93
C VAL A 193 2.96 3.40 -27.40
N ASP A 194 3.96 4.07 -27.99
CA ASP A 194 5.24 4.29 -27.33
C ASP A 194 5.02 5.04 -26.00
N GLY A 195 5.53 4.51 -24.89
CA GLY A 195 5.36 5.08 -23.55
C GLY A 195 5.80 6.54 -23.45
N LEU A 196 6.85 6.95 -24.16
CA LEU A 196 7.35 8.33 -24.15
C LEU A 196 6.45 9.30 -24.95
N ARG A 197 5.58 8.77 -25.81
CA ARG A 197 4.59 9.57 -26.57
C ARG A 197 3.25 9.69 -25.85
N ALA A 198 3.01 8.88 -24.83
CA ALA A 198 1.77 8.89 -24.07
C ALA A 198 1.61 10.17 -23.23
N ALA A 199 0.40 10.72 -23.19
CA ALA A 199 -0.03 11.70 -22.21
C ALA A 199 -0.68 10.95 -21.04
N LEU A 200 0.07 10.79 -19.94
CA LEU A 200 -0.44 10.10 -18.76
C LEU A 200 -1.37 11.01 -17.93
N LEU A 201 -2.50 10.48 -17.49
CA LEU A 201 -3.58 11.16 -16.79
C LEU A 201 -3.47 10.94 -15.27
N ALA A 202 -2.70 11.80 -14.61
CA ALA A 202 -2.35 11.68 -13.19
C ALA A 202 -1.87 10.25 -12.83
N PRO A 203 -0.68 9.85 -13.31
CA PRO A 203 -0.12 8.54 -13.00
C PRO A 203 0.33 8.52 -11.53
N VAL A 204 -0.53 7.99 -10.64
CA VAL A 204 -0.37 8.08 -9.18
C VAL A 204 0.25 6.85 -8.54
N SER A 205 0.43 5.76 -9.30
CA SER A 205 1.06 4.54 -8.80
C SER A 205 1.79 3.79 -9.90
N VAL A 206 2.85 3.11 -9.48
CA VAL A 206 3.72 2.30 -10.35
C VAL A 206 4.09 1.01 -9.64
N ALA A 207 4.10 -0.10 -10.36
CA ALA A 207 4.63 -1.39 -9.92
C ALA A 207 5.34 -2.09 -11.09
N SER A 208 6.13 -3.13 -10.82
CA SER A 208 6.78 -3.94 -11.85
C SER A 208 6.71 -5.43 -11.55
N ASP A 209 6.67 -6.24 -12.61
CA ASP A 209 6.80 -7.70 -12.50
C ASP A 209 8.23 -8.19 -12.73
N ALA A 210 8.43 -9.50 -12.56
CA ALA A 210 9.73 -10.15 -12.73
C ALA A 210 10.18 -10.15 -14.21
N GLU A 211 9.25 -10.05 -15.15
CA GLU A 211 9.51 -9.94 -16.58
C GLU A 211 9.90 -8.51 -17.02
N GLY A 212 9.85 -7.54 -16.11
CA GLY A 212 10.24 -6.16 -16.35
C GLY A 212 9.13 -5.29 -16.98
N ASN A 213 7.89 -5.77 -17.00
CA ASN A 213 6.77 -4.89 -17.31
C ASN A 213 6.54 -3.92 -16.16
N VAL A 214 6.10 -2.71 -16.49
CA VAL A 214 5.73 -1.67 -15.53
C VAL A 214 4.24 -1.39 -15.62
N TYR A 215 3.54 -1.47 -14.49
CA TYR A 215 2.11 -1.21 -14.38
C TYR A 215 1.90 0.20 -13.84
N ILE A 216 1.07 0.99 -14.52
CA ILE A 216 0.90 2.42 -14.30
C ILE A 216 -0.57 2.67 -13.99
N CYS A 217 -0.86 3.15 -12.78
CA CYS A 217 -2.22 3.49 -12.36
C CYS A 217 -2.52 4.96 -12.67
N GLU A 218 -3.45 5.21 -13.58
CA GLU A 218 -3.91 6.55 -13.96
C GLU A 218 -5.19 6.89 -13.21
N ARG A 219 -5.09 7.77 -12.19
CA ARG A 219 -6.26 8.12 -11.36
C ARG A 219 -7.32 8.81 -12.20
N ASP A 220 -6.93 9.86 -12.91
CA ASP A 220 -7.88 10.66 -13.70
C ASP A 220 -8.25 9.94 -15.00
N GLY A 221 -7.41 8.99 -15.43
CA GLY A 221 -7.67 8.08 -16.54
C GLY A 221 -8.53 6.87 -16.21
N ASN A 222 -8.94 6.64 -14.94
CA ASN A 222 -9.77 5.50 -14.51
C ASN A 222 -9.30 4.12 -15.04
N ARG A 223 -7.99 3.91 -15.13
CA ARG A 223 -7.41 2.70 -15.73
C ARG A 223 -6.01 2.42 -15.21
N VAL A 224 -5.56 1.19 -15.45
CA VAL A 224 -4.18 0.75 -15.32
C VAL A 224 -3.67 0.40 -16.72
N ARG A 225 -2.49 0.88 -17.07
CA ARG A 225 -1.77 0.54 -18.31
C ARG A 225 -0.50 -0.24 -17.98
N ARG A 226 -0.08 -1.10 -18.90
CA ARG A 226 1.16 -1.87 -18.79
C ARG A 226 2.14 -1.39 -19.85
N LEU A 227 3.33 -0.98 -19.42
CA LEU A 227 4.48 -0.67 -20.26
C LEU A 227 5.36 -1.93 -20.33
N SER A 228 5.55 -2.49 -21.52
CA SER A 228 6.47 -3.62 -21.72
C SER A 228 7.93 -3.15 -21.78
N PRO A 229 8.90 -4.06 -21.57
CA PRO A 229 10.33 -3.74 -21.60
C PRO A 229 10.82 -3.08 -22.91
N ASP A 230 10.11 -3.30 -24.03
CA ASP A 230 10.37 -2.67 -25.33
C ASP A 230 9.83 -1.22 -25.44
N GLY A 231 9.24 -0.68 -24.38
CA GLY A 231 8.71 0.68 -24.32
C GLY A 231 7.29 0.84 -24.85
N ARG A 232 6.57 -0.25 -25.15
CA ARG A 232 5.17 -0.18 -25.60
C ARG A 232 4.20 -0.13 -24.42
N LEU A 233 3.42 0.94 -24.33
CA LEU A 233 2.33 1.10 -23.38
C LEU A 233 1.03 0.55 -23.96
N ALA A 234 0.29 -0.25 -23.19
CA ALA A 234 -0.96 -0.87 -23.61
C ALA A 234 -1.99 -0.94 -22.46
N PRO A 235 -3.29 -1.15 -22.74
CA PRO A 235 -4.31 -1.32 -21.71
C PRO A 235 -4.04 -2.56 -20.86
N PHE A 236 -4.29 -2.48 -19.56
CA PHE A 236 -4.19 -3.62 -18.65
C PHE A 236 -5.49 -3.87 -17.88
N ALA A 237 -6.08 -2.82 -17.28
CA ALA A 237 -7.37 -2.89 -16.62
C ALA A 237 -8.09 -1.53 -16.68
N GLY A 238 -9.41 -1.54 -16.79
CA GLY A 238 -10.19 -0.29 -16.88
C GLY A 238 -10.36 0.20 -18.32
N THR A 239 -11.59 0.57 -18.69
CA THR A 239 -11.91 1.14 -20.02
C THR A 239 -11.56 2.63 -20.16
N GLY A 240 -11.16 3.29 -19.07
CA GLY A 240 -11.02 4.73 -19.00
C GLY A 240 -12.29 5.49 -18.61
N VAL A 241 -13.43 4.80 -18.55
CA VAL A 241 -14.71 5.37 -18.09
C VAL A 241 -14.92 5.05 -16.62
N ALA A 242 -15.19 6.09 -15.82
CA ALA A 242 -15.45 5.96 -14.39
C ALA A 242 -16.69 5.09 -14.12
N GLY A 243 -16.52 3.97 -13.43
CA GLY A 243 -17.60 3.05 -13.09
C GLY A 243 -17.13 1.88 -12.24
N TYR A 244 -18.03 0.95 -11.91
CA TYR A 244 -17.73 -0.26 -11.15
C TYR A 244 -18.39 -1.46 -11.82
N SER A 245 -17.61 -2.25 -12.57
CA SER A 245 -18.12 -3.42 -13.29
C SER A 245 -17.02 -4.46 -13.56
N GLY A 246 -17.38 -5.53 -14.27
CA GLY A 246 -16.40 -6.44 -14.87
C GLY A 246 -16.01 -7.65 -14.03
N ASP A 247 -16.60 -7.86 -12.86
CA ASP A 247 -16.27 -9.04 -12.04
C ASP A 247 -16.47 -10.35 -12.81
N SER A 248 -15.46 -11.22 -12.72
CA SER A 248 -15.33 -12.48 -13.47
C SER A 248 -15.30 -12.29 -15.00
N ARG A 249 -14.93 -11.11 -15.49
CA ARG A 249 -14.79 -10.78 -16.92
C ARG A 249 -13.43 -10.15 -17.18
N SER A 250 -13.13 -9.91 -18.46
CA SER A 250 -11.88 -9.29 -18.91
C SER A 250 -11.61 -7.96 -18.20
N ALA A 251 -10.40 -7.82 -17.63
CA ALA A 251 -9.98 -6.64 -16.89
C ALA A 251 -9.96 -5.37 -17.77
N ILE A 252 -9.59 -5.48 -19.05
CA ILE A 252 -9.58 -4.34 -19.99
C ILE A 252 -10.98 -3.84 -20.34
N ALA A 253 -12.02 -4.65 -20.13
CA ALA A 253 -13.41 -4.29 -20.39
C ALA A 253 -14.15 -3.82 -19.11
N ALA A 254 -13.52 -3.93 -17.95
CA ALA A 254 -14.09 -3.49 -16.68
C ALA A 254 -14.03 -1.96 -16.55
N THR A 255 -14.94 -1.38 -15.78
CA THR A 255 -14.84 0.02 -15.36
C THR A 255 -14.27 0.11 -13.95
N LEU A 256 -13.32 1.04 -13.78
CA LEU A 256 -12.72 1.44 -12.51
C LEU A 256 -13.10 2.91 -12.24
N ARG A 257 -12.88 3.42 -11.03
CA ARG A 257 -13.10 4.83 -10.68
C ARG A 257 -11.97 5.35 -9.81
N ALA A 258 -11.22 6.30 -10.33
CA ALA A 258 -10.12 6.95 -9.64
C ALA A 258 -9.22 5.95 -8.88
N PRO A 259 -8.68 4.91 -9.55
CA PRO A 259 -7.81 3.96 -8.87
C PRO A 259 -6.53 4.67 -8.41
N GLU A 260 -6.06 4.38 -7.19
CA GLU A 260 -4.90 5.07 -6.62
C GLU A 260 -3.67 4.19 -6.43
N HIS A 261 -3.78 2.86 -6.42
CA HIS A 261 -2.64 1.95 -6.25
C HIS A 261 -2.70 0.76 -7.18
N VAL A 262 -1.54 0.33 -7.66
CA VAL A 262 -1.34 -0.95 -8.32
C VAL A 262 -0.20 -1.70 -7.62
N TYR A 263 -0.41 -2.98 -7.32
CA TYR A 263 0.59 -3.88 -6.77
C TYR A 263 0.64 -5.15 -7.61
N VAL A 264 1.83 -5.70 -7.81
CA VAL A 264 2.04 -6.96 -8.52
C VAL A 264 2.63 -7.98 -7.56
N ASP A 265 1.97 -9.12 -7.39
CA ASP A 265 2.48 -10.20 -6.54
C ASP A 265 3.60 -11.00 -7.26
N PRO A 266 4.35 -11.85 -6.54
CA PRO A 266 5.41 -12.67 -7.15
C PRO A 266 4.94 -13.65 -8.24
N SER A 267 3.64 -13.98 -8.28
CA SER A 267 3.02 -14.81 -9.32
C SER A 267 2.58 -13.98 -10.54
N GLY A 268 2.73 -12.65 -10.46
CA GLY A 268 2.35 -11.66 -11.47
C GLY A 268 0.85 -11.35 -11.50
N ASN A 269 0.06 -11.73 -10.48
CA ASN A 269 -1.28 -11.20 -10.33
C ASN A 269 -1.23 -9.75 -9.87
N VAL A 270 -2.29 -8.99 -10.16
CA VAL A 270 -2.29 -7.56 -9.91
C VAL A 270 -3.43 -7.16 -8.98
N LEU A 271 -3.10 -6.53 -7.87
CA LEU A 271 -4.07 -5.85 -7.00
C LEU A 271 -4.19 -4.38 -7.41
N ILE A 272 -5.42 -3.87 -7.40
CA ILE A 272 -5.73 -2.48 -7.74
C ILE A 272 -6.59 -1.90 -6.61
N ALA A 273 -6.12 -0.81 -6.00
CA ALA A 273 -6.98 -0.01 -5.13
C ALA A 273 -7.89 0.87 -6.00
N ASP A 274 -9.11 0.40 -6.23
CA ASP A 274 -10.16 1.10 -6.99
C ASP A 274 -10.86 2.10 -6.06
N THR A 275 -10.09 3.11 -5.65
CA THR A 275 -10.35 3.97 -4.49
C THR A 275 -11.68 4.70 -4.56
N GLY A 276 -12.06 5.20 -5.74
CA GLY A 276 -13.33 5.88 -5.95
C GLY A 276 -14.54 4.95 -5.87
N ASN A 277 -14.35 3.64 -6.05
CA ASN A 277 -15.39 2.62 -5.82
C ASN A 277 -15.30 1.98 -4.42
N HIS A 278 -14.36 2.43 -3.58
CA HIS A 278 -14.14 1.89 -2.26
C HIS A 278 -13.90 0.38 -2.26
N ALA A 279 -13.10 -0.10 -3.21
CA ALA A 279 -12.86 -1.51 -3.43
C ALA A 279 -11.37 -1.82 -3.64
N ILE A 280 -10.99 -3.05 -3.32
CA ILE A 280 -9.75 -3.66 -3.83
C ILE A 280 -10.14 -4.66 -4.91
N ARG A 281 -9.52 -4.54 -6.08
CA ARG A 281 -9.72 -5.43 -7.23
C ARG A 281 -8.50 -6.31 -7.43
N PHE A 282 -8.69 -7.50 -7.97
CA PHE A 282 -7.66 -8.48 -8.28
C PHE A 282 -7.77 -8.87 -9.75
N VAL A 283 -6.67 -8.80 -10.49
CA VAL A 283 -6.55 -9.27 -11.88
C VAL A 283 -5.68 -10.52 -11.88
N GLU A 284 -6.26 -11.65 -12.27
CA GLU A 284 -5.56 -12.92 -12.38
C GLU A 284 -4.67 -12.94 -13.63
N ARG A 285 -3.37 -13.17 -13.46
CA ARG A 285 -2.37 -13.07 -14.54
C ARG A 285 -2.72 -13.94 -15.75
N LEU A 286 -3.09 -15.20 -15.50
CA LEU A 286 -3.22 -16.23 -16.53
C LEU A 286 -4.46 -16.04 -17.40
N THR A 287 -5.55 -15.53 -16.82
CA THR A 287 -6.83 -15.40 -17.52
C THR A 287 -7.13 -13.97 -17.93
N GLY A 288 -6.50 -12.98 -17.28
CA GLY A 288 -6.80 -11.56 -17.45
C GLY A 288 -8.19 -11.18 -16.89
N LEU A 289 -8.79 -12.03 -16.06
CA LEU A 289 -10.07 -11.76 -15.43
C LEU A 289 -9.89 -10.89 -14.18
N ILE A 290 -10.82 -9.94 -13.97
CA ILE A 290 -10.86 -9.10 -12.78
C ILE A 290 -11.93 -9.57 -11.79
N TYR A 291 -11.63 -9.45 -10.50
CA TYR A 291 -12.49 -9.83 -9.39
C TYR A 291 -12.47 -8.74 -8.32
N THR A 292 -13.49 -8.68 -7.49
CA THR A 292 -13.50 -7.87 -6.28
C THR A 292 -12.95 -8.71 -5.11
N VAL A 293 -11.91 -8.20 -4.45
CA VAL A 293 -11.38 -8.79 -3.21
C VAL A 293 -12.26 -8.40 -2.03
N ALA A 294 -12.46 -7.09 -1.86
CA ALA A 294 -13.23 -6.52 -0.77
C ALA A 294 -13.80 -5.15 -1.15
N GLY A 295 -14.89 -4.75 -0.48
CA GLY A 295 -15.47 -3.41 -0.59
C GLY A 295 -16.54 -3.28 -1.67
N GLY A 296 -16.46 -2.24 -2.50
CA GLY A 296 -17.50 -1.87 -3.47
C GLY A 296 -18.59 -0.98 -2.88
N ARG A 297 -18.41 -0.53 -1.64
CA ARG A 297 -19.32 0.37 -0.94
C ARG A 297 -18.57 1.12 0.15
N ARG A 298 -18.93 2.39 0.29
CA ARG A 298 -18.34 3.29 1.28
C ARG A 298 -18.69 2.88 2.72
N GLY A 299 -17.71 2.96 3.62
CA GLY A 299 -17.89 2.91 5.07
C GLY A 299 -16.97 1.90 5.75
N PHE A 300 -17.31 1.53 6.99
CA PHE A 300 -16.58 0.53 7.78
C PHE A 300 -17.56 -0.53 8.29
N ARG A 301 -17.53 -1.73 7.70
CA ARG A 301 -18.27 -2.91 8.19
C ARG A 301 -17.66 -4.19 7.63
N GLY A 302 -18.08 -5.32 8.17
CA GLY A 302 -17.78 -6.65 7.64
C GLY A 302 -16.61 -7.37 8.30
N ASP A 303 -15.99 -6.80 9.34
CA ASP A 303 -14.99 -7.53 10.14
C ASP A 303 -15.57 -8.86 10.65
N GLY A 304 -14.76 -9.91 10.63
CA GLY A 304 -15.16 -11.27 10.97
C GLY A 304 -16.01 -11.98 9.91
N ARG A 305 -16.25 -11.37 8.74
CA ARG A 305 -17.10 -11.93 7.67
C ARG A 305 -16.32 -12.04 6.36
N ASP A 306 -16.95 -12.68 5.37
CA ASP A 306 -16.46 -12.74 3.99
C ASP A 306 -16.11 -11.34 3.45
N ALA A 307 -14.95 -11.21 2.82
CA ALA A 307 -14.42 -9.96 2.33
C ALA A 307 -15.33 -9.28 1.28
N SER A 308 -16.11 -10.05 0.52
CA SER A 308 -17.14 -9.53 -0.40
C SER A 308 -18.27 -8.77 0.33
N ALA A 309 -18.45 -9.03 1.63
CA ALA A 309 -19.38 -8.33 2.50
C ALA A 309 -18.75 -7.13 3.26
N ALA A 310 -17.50 -6.78 2.99
CA ALA A 310 -16.86 -5.61 3.59
C ALA A 310 -17.44 -4.29 3.08
N ALA A 311 -17.32 -3.23 3.87
CA ALA A 311 -17.20 -1.87 3.32
C ALA A 311 -15.79 -1.34 3.62
N LEU A 312 -15.29 -0.56 2.68
CA LEU A 312 -14.05 0.20 2.80
C LEU A 312 -14.39 1.69 2.61
N ASP A 313 -13.55 2.61 3.06
CA ASP A 313 -13.65 4.03 2.77
C ASP A 313 -12.31 4.55 2.26
N THR A 314 -12.33 4.91 0.97
CA THR A 314 -11.17 5.32 0.16
C THR A 314 -9.91 4.47 0.43
N PRO A 315 -9.90 3.16 0.07
CA PRO A 315 -8.70 2.37 0.21
C PRO A 315 -7.64 2.89 -0.76
N THR A 316 -6.45 3.22 -0.28
CA THR A 316 -5.39 3.80 -1.13
C THR A 316 -4.17 2.90 -1.28
N GLY A 317 -4.04 1.80 -0.54
CA GLY A 317 -2.87 0.93 -0.64
C GLY A 317 -3.27 -0.52 -0.47
N CYS A 318 -2.55 -1.42 -1.13
CA CYS A 318 -2.67 -2.86 -0.91
C CYS A 318 -1.36 -3.58 -1.23
N THR A 319 -1.10 -4.69 -0.56
CA THR A 319 0.08 -5.55 -0.78
C THR A 319 -0.25 -6.98 -0.34
N THR A 320 0.66 -7.93 -0.59
CA THR A 320 0.54 -9.30 -0.09
C THR A 320 1.78 -9.73 0.68
N ASP A 321 1.63 -10.70 1.58
CA ASP A 321 2.76 -11.50 2.08
C ASP A 321 2.96 -12.78 1.25
N ALA A 322 3.92 -13.61 1.68
CA ALA A 322 4.23 -14.88 1.04
C ALA A 322 3.15 -15.97 1.25
N ASP A 323 2.34 -15.83 2.30
CA ASP A 323 1.25 -16.75 2.64
C ASP A 323 -0.05 -16.38 1.89
N GLY A 324 -0.06 -15.26 1.15
CA GLY A 324 -1.19 -14.82 0.36
C GLY A 324 -2.23 -14.02 1.14
N TYR A 325 -1.89 -13.50 2.33
CA TYR A 325 -2.70 -12.46 2.96
C TYR A 325 -2.62 -11.18 2.14
N ILE A 326 -3.75 -10.50 2.01
CA ILE A 326 -3.85 -9.18 1.39
C ILE A 326 -4.00 -8.15 2.50
N TYR A 327 -3.09 -7.18 2.55
CA TYR A 327 -3.20 -6.02 3.44
C TYR A 327 -3.75 -4.83 2.68
N ILE A 328 -4.65 -4.07 3.30
CA ILE A 328 -5.38 -2.97 2.67
C ILE A 328 -5.29 -1.75 3.59
N ALA A 329 -4.76 -0.65 3.07
CA ALA A 329 -4.86 0.63 3.76
C ALA A 329 -6.22 1.26 3.48
N ASP A 330 -7.13 1.11 4.44
CA ASP A 330 -8.50 1.62 4.44
C ASP A 330 -8.48 3.08 4.96
N SER A 331 -7.98 3.96 4.11
CA SER A 331 -7.36 5.23 4.52
C SER A 331 -8.30 6.20 5.21
N ALA A 332 -9.56 6.33 4.77
CA ALA A 332 -10.50 7.25 5.43
C ALA A 332 -11.02 6.66 6.76
N ASN A 333 -11.01 5.34 6.90
CA ASN A 333 -11.31 4.65 8.15
C ASN A 333 -10.12 4.64 9.13
N ASN A 334 -8.94 5.10 8.71
CA ASN A 334 -7.69 5.11 9.47
C ASN A 334 -7.28 3.73 9.99
N ARG A 335 -7.35 2.73 9.12
CA ARG A 335 -7.05 1.33 9.45
C ARG A 335 -6.20 0.65 8.39
N ILE A 336 -5.47 -0.38 8.81
CA ILE A 336 -5.06 -1.46 7.94
C ILE A 336 -6.02 -2.63 8.13
N ARG A 337 -6.58 -3.12 7.03
CA ARG A 337 -7.44 -4.31 6.99
C ARG A 337 -6.64 -5.47 6.40
N THR A 338 -6.99 -6.69 6.76
CA THR A 338 -6.38 -7.91 6.20
C THR A 338 -7.46 -8.82 5.64
N VAL A 339 -7.19 -9.46 4.51
CA VAL A 339 -8.04 -10.47 3.89
C VAL A 339 -7.22 -11.72 3.67
N VAL A 340 -7.79 -12.88 4.03
CA VAL A 340 -7.18 -14.18 3.74
C VAL A 340 -7.52 -14.59 2.30
N SER A 341 -6.53 -14.81 1.44
CA SER A 341 -6.78 -15.50 0.17
C SER A 341 -7.02 -16.98 0.46
N ALA A 342 -8.11 -17.58 -0.03
CA ALA A 342 -8.52 -18.95 0.33
C ALA A 342 -7.56 -20.07 -0.12
N ALA A 343 -6.40 -19.74 -0.69
CA ALA A 343 -5.31 -20.69 -0.91
C ALA A 343 -4.74 -21.27 0.40
N THR A 344 -5.01 -20.65 1.56
CA THR A 344 -4.51 -21.06 2.88
C THR A 344 -5.51 -21.78 3.78
N GLU A 345 -6.80 -21.88 3.42
CA GLU A 345 -7.80 -22.58 4.28
C GLU A 345 -7.63 -24.11 4.31
N GLY A 346 -6.65 -24.66 3.59
CA GLY A 346 -6.38 -26.10 3.50
C GLY A 346 -5.51 -26.70 4.62
N ASP A 347 -4.94 -25.92 5.54
CA ASP A 347 -3.98 -26.43 6.53
C ASP A 347 -4.48 -26.50 7.98
N GLY A 348 -5.74 -26.18 8.27
CA GLY A 348 -6.29 -26.38 9.62
C GLY A 348 -5.54 -25.68 10.76
N SER A 349 -4.64 -24.71 10.49
CA SER A 349 -4.08 -23.83 11.50
C SER A 349 -5.12 -22.75 11.83
N THR A 350 -6.01 -23.10 12.75
CA THR A 350 -6.91 -22.13 13.39
C THR A 350 -6.06 -21.10 14.12
N TYR A 351 -5.95 -19.90 13.55
CA TYR A 351 -5.72 -18.71 14.37
C TYR A 351 -6.86 -18.63 15.38
N ASP A 352 -6.51 -18.77 16.65
CA ASP A 352 -7.39 -18.68 17.81
C ASP A 352 -8.28 -17.43 17.68
N GLU A 353 -9.58 -17.61 17.90
CA GLU A 353 -10.52 -16.49 18.00
C GLU A 353 -9.99 -15.44 18.98
N PRO A 354 -10.14 -14.13 18.71
CA PRO A 354 -9.86 -13.14 19.75
C PRO A 354 -10.78 -13.41 20.94
N LEU A 355 -10.15 -13.61 22.10
CA LEU A 355 -10.77 -13.82 23.40
C LEU A 355 -11.98 -12.90 23.56
N ARG A 356 -13.17 -13.50 23.64
CA ARG A 356 -14.35 -12.83 24.19
C ARG A 356 -14.00 -12.48 25.64
N ASP A 357 -14.15 -11.22 26.01
CA ASP A 357 -14.12 -10.79 27.40
C ASP A 357 -15.18 -11.58 28.20
N ASP A 358 -14.74 -12.61 28.93
CA ASP A 358 -15.56 -13.30 29.93
C ASP A 358 -15.41 -12.57 31.27
N GLU A 359 -16.07 -11.42 31.40
CA GLU A 359 -16.45 -10.94 32.73
C GLU A 359 -17.56 -11.83 33.27
N SER A 360 -17.19 -12.87 34.02
CA SER A 360 -17.68 -13.15 35.38
C SER A 360 -17.57 -14.63 35.74
N ARG A 361 -16.42 -15.05 36.31
CA ARG A 361 -16.36 -16.11 37.33
C ARG A 361 -14.98 -16.23 37.98
N GLN A 362 -14.78 -15.51 39.07
CA GLN A 362 -13.97 -15.95 40.22
C GLN A 362 -14.96 -16.00 41.40
N GLY A 363 -15.26 -17.14 42.06
CA GLY A 363 -14.35 -18.02 42.81
C GLY A 363 -14.03 -17.35 44.16
N ARG A 364 -14.28 -17.87 45.36
CA ARG A 364 -14.35 -19.25 45.87
C ARG A 364 -15.03 -19.29 47.25
N ARG A 365 -15.48 -20.50 47.59
CA ARG A 365 -15.90 -21.01 48.91
C ARG A 365 -14.91 -20.73 50.04
N GLY A 366 -15.45 -20.43 51.23
CA GLY A 366 -14.86 -20.75 52.53
C GLY A 366 -15.90 -21.49 53.39
N VAL A 367 -15.53 -22.67 53.90
CA VAL A 367 -16.35 -23.53 54.78
C VAL A 367 -15.78 -23.48 56.19
N ARG A 368 -16.68 -23.48 57.19
CA ARG A 368 -16.62 -23.93 58.63
C ARG A 368 -17.51 -22.97 59.43
N GLY A 369 -18.41 -23.33 60.35
CA GLY A 369 -18.77 -24.56 61.07
C GLY A 369 -19.25 -24.15 62.48
N GLY A 370 -20.40 -24.65 62.95
CA GLY A 370 -20.97 -24.45 64.32
C GLY A 370 -21.56 -23.04 64.56
N GLU A 371 -22.64 -22.78 65.29
CA GLU A 371 -23.39 -23.49 66.33
C GLU A 371 -24.87 -23.00 66.33
N ARG A 372 -25.80 -23.84 66.82
CA ARG A 372 -27.14 -23.47 67.34
C ARG A 372 -26.95 -22.92 68.79
N PRO A 373 -27.83 -22.09 69.41
CA PRO A 373 -29.24 -22.45 69.64
C PRO A 373 -30.29 -21.30 69.80
N ASP A 374 -31.55 -21.75 69.78
CA ASP A 374 -32.76 -21.38 70.56
C ASP A 374 -33.36 -19.95 70.60
N GLU A 375 -34.69 -19.97 70.37
CA GLU A 375 -35.80 -19.27 71.07
C GLU A 375 -35.75 -17.74 71.24
N GLU A 376 -36.67 -17.04 70.56
CA GLU A 376 -37.95 -16.57 71.14
C GLU A 376 -38.96 -16.25 70.02
#